data_AF-A0A060N5W7-F1
#
_entry.id   AF-A0A060N5W7-F1
#
_cell.length_a   1.000
_cell.length_b   1.000
_cell.length_c   1.000
_cell.angle_alpha   90.00
_cell.angle_beta   90.00
_cell.angle_gamma   90.00
#
_symmetry.space_group_name_H-M   'P 1'
#
loop_
_entity.id
_entity.type
_entity.pdbx_description
1 polymer ?
#
loop_
_entity_poly.entity_id
_entity_poly.type
_entity_poly.pdbx_seq_one_letter_code
_entity_poly.pdbx_strand_id
1 'polypeptide(L)'
;MINCTLINNDTGEILQNDFKIETIEDKQRKVKAIKKNKLKNEFKNKQQNYLGNFVFFIFKYMDRLTELLNNNDLIKFIYIGTYVKKNGALILDNNITYVNKKKLQDLLNIGNKAFYKFYNNIIDCNLLKEIDEHIYINNNVFYRGSEKEYKKLTDKKLKDFTRLYIKTTRDLYKNIGTRSYNKLAIAYKLLPHVNWKYNILCNNINEINKNRIEPLTIENVINILGYNKNQISRFKKDFYSIKYKGKQLFKTIQNDSDYNNSFTIVNPLLYYRGNDIKELEYLIMLFELEPVNNK
;
A
#
# COMPACT_ATOMS: atom_id res chain seq x y z
N MET A 1 -17.30 23.18 24.89
CA MET A 1 -18.28 24.28 25.01
C MET A 1 -18.85 24.25 26.40
N ILE A 2 -19.14 25.41 26.98
CA ILE A 2 -19.81 25.54 28.27
C ILE A 2 -21.25 26.00 27.99
N ASN A 3 -22.22 25.36 28.62
CA ASN A 3 -23.61 25.81 28.57
C ASN A 3 -23.81 26.88 29.64
N CYS A 4 -24.34 28.03 29.23
CA CYS A 4 -24.60 29.17 30.07
C CYS A 4 -26.05 29.62 29.89
N THR A 5 -26.58 30.27 30.93
CA THR A 5 -27.84 31.00 30.85
C THR A 5 -27.51 32.49 30.74
N LEU A 6 -28.08 33.16 29.74
CA LEU A 6 -28.06 34.62 29.62
C LEU A 6 -29.23 35.20 30.42
N ILE A 7 -28.91 36.09 31.36
CA ILE A 7 -29.88 36.75 32.24
C ILE A 7 -29.73 38.26 32.04
N ASN A 8 -30.86 38.97 31.95
CA ASN A 8 -30.87 40.42 32.04
C ASN A 8 -30.59 40.83 33.49
N ASN A 9 -29.48 41.51 33.73
CA ASN A 9 -29.04 41.84 35.09
C ASN A 9 -29.97 42.84 35.82
N ASP A 10 -30.72 43.65 35.08
CA ASP A 10 -31.59 44.68 35.67
C ASP A 10 -32.98 44.14 36.04
N THR A 11 -33.48 43.16 35.27
CA THR A 11 -34.83 42.59 35.44
C THR A 11 -34.83 41.18 36.02
N GLY A 12 -33.70 40.48 36.03
CA GLY A 12 -33.60 39.06 36.38
C GLY A 12 -34.22 38.12 35.35
N GLU A 13 -34.72 38.64 34.23
CA GLU A 13 -35.35 37.85 33.18
C GLU A 13 -34.31 36.98 32.47
N ILE A 14 -34.62 35.68 32.33
CA ILE A 14 -33.80 34.77 31.55
C ILE A 14 -34.06 35.03 30.07
N LEU A 15 -33.04 35.55 29.39
CA LEU A 15 -33.09 35.83 27.95
C LEU A 15 -32.83 34.57 27.12
N GLN A 16 -31.95 33.67 27.58
CA GLN A 16 -31.65 32.42 26.90
C GLN A 16 -31.05 31.37 27.83
N ASN A 17 -31.53 30.12 27.77
CA ASN A 17 -31.15 29.02 28.68
C ASN A 17 -30.04 28.08 28.17
N ASP A 18 -29.68 28.16 26.89
CA ASP A 18 -28.77 27.21 26.24
C ASP A 18 -27.61 27.90 25.51
N PHE A 19 -27.19 29.06 26.01
CA PHE A 19 -26.14 29.85 25.40
C PHE A 19 -24.80 29.11 25.49
N LYS A 20 -24.23 28.75 24.34
CA LYS A 20 -22.97 27.99 24.27
C LYS A 20 -21.79 28.93 24.08
N ILE A 21 -20.91 28.97 25.08
CA ILE A 21 -19.64 29.71 24.98
C ILE A 21 -18.54 28.74 24.56
N GLU A 22 -17.81 29.11 23.50
CA GLU A 22 -16.59 28.41 23.09
C GLU A 22 -15.43 28.79 24.00
N THR A 23 -14.84 27.79 24.64
CA THR A 23 -13.65 27.99 25.45
C THR A 23 -12.42 28.22 24.57
N ILE A 24 -11.33 28.74 25.16
CA ILE A 24 -10.03 28.84 24.48
C ILE A 24 -9.58 27.46 24.00
N GLU A 25 -9.79 26.40 24.78
CA GLU A 25 -9.50 25.03 24.38
C GLU A 25 -10.32 24.58 23.18
N ASP A 26 -11.61 24.89 23.12
CA ASP A 26 -12.47 24.56 21.97
C ASP A 26 -11.93 25.22 20.69
N LYS A 27 -11.56 26.51 20.77
CA LYS A 27 -10.95 27.24 19.66
C LYS A 27 -9.63 26.60 19.24
N GLN A 28 -8.75 26.26 20.18
CA GLN A 28 -7.48 25.58 19.89
C GLN A 28 -7.69 24.20 19.25
N ARG A 29 -8.67 23.42 19.72
CA ARG A 29 -9.03 22.12 19.14
C ARG A 29 -9.52 22.27 17.70
N LYS A 30 -10.38 23.26 17.43
CA LYS A 30 -10.85 23.57 16.07
C LYS A 30 -9.71 23.96 15.14
N VAL A 31 -8.82 24.87 15.57
CA VAL A 31 -7.65 25.27 14.78
C VAL A 31 -6.75 24.07 14.47
N LYS A 32 -6.47 23.21 15.46
CA LYS A 32 -5.71 21.96 15.26
C LYS A 32 -6.41 21.02 14.27
N ALA A 33 -7.73 20.87 14.36
CA ALA A 33 -8.51 20.04 13.45
C ALA A 33 -8.48 20.57 12.00
N ILE A 34 -8.65 21.88 11.82
CA ILE A 34 -8.56 22.55 10.51
C ILE A 34 -7.17 22.34 9.90
N LYS A 35 -6.10 22.60 10.67
CA LYS A 35 -4.72 22.39 10.20
C LYS A 35 -4.45 20.92 9.83
N LYS A 36 -4.91 19.97 10.64
CA LYS A 36 -4.80 18.53 10.36
C LYS A 36 -5.56 18.14 9.09
N ASN A 37 -6.76 18.66 8.89
CA ASN A 37 -7.56 18.40 7.68
C ASN A 37 -6.90 18.98 6.43
N LYS A 38 -6.35 20.20 6.52
CA LYS A 38 -5.58 20.82 5.44
C LYS A 38 -4.39 19.94 5.03
N LEU A 39 -3.53 19.56 5.98
CA LEU A 39 -2.38 18.68 5.71
C LEU A 39 -2.80 17.32 5.13
N LYS A 40 -3.90 16.74 5.64
CA LYS A 40 -4.44 15.47 5.12
C LYS A 40 -4.91 15.61 3.66
N ASN A 41 -5.54 16.73 3.30
CA ASN A 41 -5.99 17.00 1.94
C ASN A 41 -4.81 17.26 1.01
N GLU A 42 -3.82 18.03 1.44
CA GLU A 42 -2.58 18.25 0.69
C GLU A 42 -1.84 16.93 0.43
N PHE A 43 -1.70 16.08 1.46
CA PHE A 43 -1.15 14.74 1.30
C PHE A 43 -1.91 13.92 0.27
N LYS A 44 -3.26 13.87 0.36
CA LYS A 44 -4.09 13.13 -0.59
C LYS A 44 -3.93 13.64 -2.00
N ASN A 45 -3.89 14.96 -2.20
CA ASN A 45 -3.71 15.57 -3.51
C ASN A 45 -2.33 15.20 -4.08
N LYS A 46 -1.28 15.28 -3.27
CA LYS A 46 0.08 14.89 -3.67
C LYS A 46 0.16 13.40 -3.99
N GLN A 47 -0.38 12.54 -3.12
CA GLN A 47 -0.46 11.11 -3.33
C GLN A 47 -1.19 10.78 -4.64
N GLN A 48 -2.36 11.37 -4.87
CA GLN A 48 -3.14 11.14 -6.08
C GLN A 48 -2.38 11.60 -7.33
N ASN A 49 -1.72 12.76 -7.26
CA ASN A 49 -0.99 13.31 -8.39
C ASN A 49 0.25 12.49 -8.76
N TYR A 50 1.02 12.00 -7.77
CA TYR A 50 2.30 11.34 -8.01
C TYR A 50 2.26 9.81 -7.96
N LEU A 51 1.35 9.22 -7.17
CA LEU A 51 1.27 7.78 -6.94
C LEU A 51 -0.03 7.17 -7.47
N GLY A 52 -1.11 7.96 -7.49
CA GLY A 52 -2.41 7.60 -8.05
C GLY A 52 -3.26 6.73 -7.13
N ASN A 53 -4.22 6.02 -7.73
CA ASN A 53 -5.14 5.13 -7.03
C ASN A 53 -4.41 3.91 -6.47
N PHE A 54 -4.85 3.44 -5.30
CA PHE A 54 -4.28 2.27 -4.64
C PHE A 54 -5.34 1.29 -4.16
N VAL A 55 -4.90 0.08 -3.82
CA VAL A 55 -5.63 -0.91 -3.01
C VAL A 55 -4.85 -1.16 -1.73
N PHE A 56 -5.53 -1.58 -0.67
CA PHE A 56 -4.85 -2.07 0.52
C PHE A 56 -4.44 -3.52 0.29
N PHE A 57 -3.16 -3.79 0.49
CA PHE A 57 -2.62 -5.15 0.52
C PHE A 57 -2.22 -5.47 1.96
N ILE A 58 -2.86 -6.48 2.54
CA ILE A 58 -2.71 -6.89 3.94
C ILE A 58 -1.59 -7.94 4.00
N PHE A 59 -0.37 -7.45 4.18
CA PHE A 59 0.85 -8.25 4.12
C PHE A 59 1.03 -9.21 5.30
N LYS A 60 0.15 -9.18 6.32
CA LYS A 60 0.06 -10.22 7.36
C LYS A 60 0.03 -11.64 6.79
N TYR A 61 -0.53 -11.80 5.58
CA TYR A 61 -0.65 -13.08 4.91
C TYR A 61 0.49 -13.38 3.92
N MET A 62 1.54 -12.54 3.85
CA MET A 62 2.63 -12.72 2.87
C MET A 62 3.30 -14.08 3.01
N ASP A 63 3.70 -14.49 4.22
CA ASP A 63 4.39 -15.77 4.44
C ASP A 63 3.54 -16.95 3.92
N ARG A 64 2.27 -16.99 4.31
CA ARG A 64 1.28 -17.96 3.81
C ARG A 64 1.11 -17.89 2.29
N LEU A 65 1.07 -16.69 1.69
CA LEU A 65 0.99 -16.55 0.23
C LEU A 65 2.23 -17.13 -0.45
N THR A 66 3.42 -16.97 0.14
CA THR A 66 4.66 -17.51 -0.41
C THR A 66 4.84 -19.02 -0.25
N GLU A 67 4.15 -19.62 0.73
CA GLU A 67 4.03 -21.07 0.88
C GLU A 67 3.03 -21.67 -0.13
N LEU A 68 1.90 -20.99 -0.34
CA LEU A 68 0.82 -21.48 -1.22
C LEU A 68 1.09 -21.22 -2.71
N LEU A 69 1.78 -20.13 -3.04
CA LEU A 69 1.97 -19.67 -4.41
C LEU A 69 3.45 -19.61 -4.76
N ASN A 70 3.80 -20.20 -5.91
CA ASN A 70 5.08 -19.91 -6.54
C ASN A 70 5.15 -18.43 -6.97
N ASN A 71 6.35 -17.93 -7.23
CA ASN A 71 6.57 -16.53 -7.62
C ASN A 71 5.69 -16.08 -8.80
N ASN A 72 5.51 -16.93 -9.83
CA ASN A 72 4.69 -16.56 -10.98
C ASN A 72 3.22 -16.39 -10.62
N ASP A 73 2.69 -17.21 -9.71
CA ASP A 73 1.29 -17.15 -9.29
C ASP A 73 1.08 -16.05 -8.26
N LEU A 74 2.05 -15.79 -7.38
CA LEU A 74 2.06 -14.63 -6.49
C LEU A 74 1.97 -13.31 -7.28
N ILE A 75 2.77 -13.17 -8.35
CA ILE A 75 2.75 -11.98 -9.20
C ILE A 75 1.41 -11.79 -9.90
N LYS A 76 0.85 -12.87 -10.50
CA LYS A 76 -0.49 -12.83 -11.10
C LYS A 76 -1.55 -12.48 -10.07
N PHE A 77 -1.47 -13.06 -8.87
CA PHE A 77 -2.41 -12.83 -7.78
C PHE A 77 -2.38 -11.38 -7.29
N ILE A 78 -1.19 -10.81 -7.11
CA ILE A 78 -1.02 -9.39 -6.74
C ILE A 78 -1.56 -8.47 -7.84
N TYR A 79 -1.30 -8.80 -9.10
CA TYR A 79 -1.83 -8.06 -10.25
C TYR A 79 -3.37 -8.05 -10.27
N ILE A 80 -4.03 -9.20 -10.15
CA ILE A 80 -5.50 -9.25 -10.17
C ILE A 80 -6.11 -8.57 -8.94
N GLY A 81 -5.42 -8.59 -7.79
CA GLY A 81 -5.82 -7.88 -6.58
C GLY A 81 -5.97 -6.38 -6.78
N THR A 82 -5.32 -5.78 -7.79
CA THR A 82 -5.49 -4.37 -8.15
C THR A 82 -6.86 -4.04 -8.75
N TYR A 83 -7.66 -5.04 -9.13
CA TYR A 83 -9.01 -4.87 -9.65
C TYR A 83 -10.10 -4.96 -8.56
N VAL A 84 -9.70 -5.17 -7.30
CA VAL A 84 -10.65 -5.25 -6.19
C VAL A 84 -11.40 -3.92 -6.00
N LYS A 85 -12.72 -4.02 -5.84
CA LYS A 85 -13.62 -2.93 -5.47
C LYS A 85 -14.38 -3.31 -4.18
N LYS A 86 -15.65 -2.92 -4.09
CA LYS A 86 -16.49 -3.13 -2.91
C LYS A 86 -16.65 -4.63 -2.64
N ASN A 87 -16.62 -5.00 -1.35
CA ASN A 87 -16.85 -6.36 -0.86
C ASN A 87 -15.94 -7.45 -1.45
N GLY A 88 -14.80 -7.09 -2.06
CA GLY A 88 -13.89 -8.03 -2.68
C GLY A 88 -14.20 -8.34 -4.15
N ALA A 89 -15.25 -7.76 -4.74
CA ALA A 89 -15.57 -7.97 -6.15
C ALA A 89 -14.45 -7.45 -7.04
N LEU A 90 -14.04 -8.24 -8.03
CA LEU A 90 -13.14 -7.79 -9.08
C LEU A 90 -13.95 -7.10 -10.19
N ILE A 91 -13.71 -5.81 -10.40
CA ILE A 91 -14.45 -4.99 -11.38
C ILE A 91 -13.45 -4.17 -12.19
N LEU A 92 -13.69 -4.05 -13.49
CA LEU A 92 -12.88 -3.23 -14.39
C LEU A 92 -12.96 -1.74 -14.03
N ASP A 93 -12.09 -0.94 -14.65
CA ASP A 93 -11.96 0.49 -14.33
C ASP A 93 -13.19 1.32 -14.72
N ASN A 94 -14.06 0.80 -15.59
CA ASN A 94 -15.37 1.37 -15.88
C ASN A 94 -16.36 1.27 -14.70
N ASN A 95 -15.99 0.57 -13.62
CA ASN A 95 -16.77 0.34 -12.39
C ASN A 95 -18.13 -0.34 -12.59
N ILE A 96 -18.36 -0.94 -13.76
CA ILE A 96 -19.61 -1.61 -14.12
C ILE A 96 -19.36 -3.08 -14.44
N THR A 97 -18.30 -3.38 -15.18
CA THR A 97 -18.04 -4.73 -15.67
C THR A 97 -17.34 -5.58 -14.60
N TYR A 98 -18.07 -6.54 -14.05
CA TYR A 98 -17.50 -7.58 -13.20
C TYR A 98 -16.56 -8.48 -13.99
N VAL A 99 -15.50 -8.93 -13.33
CA VAL A 99 -14.53 -9.86 -13.91
C VAL A 99 -15.04 -11.29 -13.72
N ASN A 100 -15.32 -11.96 -14.84
CA ASN A 100 -15.55 -13.41 -14.90
C ASN A 100 -14.25 -14.14 -15.32
N LYS A 101 -14.29 -15.48 -15.40
CA LYS A 101 -13.11 -16.30 -15.78
C LYS A 101 -12.47 -15.88 -17.10
N LYS A 102 -13.29 -15.71 -18.16
CA LYS A 102 -12.82 -15.30 -19.48
C LYS A 102 -12.10 -13.95 -19.40
N LYS A 103 -12.71 -12.97 -18.74
CA LYS A 103 -12.10 -11.64 -18.57
C LYS A 103 -10.83 -11.70 -17.71
N LEU A 104 -10.79 -12.54 -16.68
CA LEU A 104 -9.61 -12.73 -15.85
C LEU A 104 -8.44 -13.31 -16.67
N GLN A 105 -8.73 -14.28 -17.52
CA GLN A 105 -7.75 -14.83 -18.46
C GLN A 105 -7.22 -13.76 -19.42
N ASP A 106 -8.12 -12.96 -20.02
CA ASP A 106 -7.75 -11.85 -20.90
C ASP A 106 -6.83 -10.85 -20.16
N LEU A 107 -7.16 -10.50 -18.92
CA LEU A 107 -6.37 -9.57 -18.09
C LEU A 107 -4.97 -10.11 -17.80
N LEU A 108 -4.85 -11.41 -17.55
CA LEU A 108 -3.58 -12.08 -17.27
C LEU A 108 -2.74 -12.30 -18.54
N ASN A 109 -3.39 -12.32 -19.72
CA ASN A 109 -2.79 -12.59 -21.02
C ASN A 109 -2.00 -13.91 -21.06
N ILE A 110 -2.67 -15.00 -20.67
CA ILE A 110 -2.07 -16.35 -20.63
C ILE A 110 -2.95 -17.39 -21.32
N GLY A 111 -2.31 -18.45 -21.84
CA GLY A 111 -2.99 -19.55 -22.49
C GLY A 111 -3.90 -20.35 -21.55
N ASN A 112 -4.91 -21.01 -22.11
CA ASN A 112 -6.01 -21.66 -21.39
C ASN A 112 -5.54 -22.66 -20.31
N LYS A 113 -4.60 -23.54 -20.67
CA LYS A 113 -4.03 -24.53 -19.74
C LYS A 113 -3.33 -23.89 -18.54
N ALA A 114 -2.57 -22.81 -18.77
CA ALA A 114 -1.87 -22.09 -17.72
C ALA A 114 -2.85 -21.31 -16.83
N PHE A 115 -3.91 -20.76 -17.43
CA PHE A 115 -4.98 -20.08 -16.70
C PHE A 115 -5.68 -21.02 -15.73
N TYR A 116 -6.21 -22.16 -16.18
CA TYR A 116 -6.93 -23.07 -15.30
C TYR A 116 -6.05 -23.66 -14.20
N LYS A 117 -4.77 -23.92 -14.47
CA LYS A 117 -3.81 -24.32 -13.44
C LYS A 117 -3.67 -23.25 -12.34
N PHE A 118 -3.48 -22.00 -12.74
CA PHE A 118 -3.39 -20.87 -11.80
C PHE A 118 -4.71 -20.65 -11.05
N TYR A 119 -5.83 -20.63 -11.78
CA TYR A 119 -7.15 -20.33 -11.27
C TYR A 119 -7.63 -21.36 -10.25
N ASN A 120 -7.47 -22.65 -10.55
CA ASN A 120 -7.85 -23.71 -9.62
C ASN A 120 -7.02 -23.63 -8.34
N ASN A 121 -5.70 -23.43 -8.45
CA ASN A 121 -4.83 -23.29 -7.29
C ASN A 121 -5.26 -22.15 -6.34
N ILE A 122 -5.58 -20.97 -6.88
CA ILE A 122 -6.00 -19.83 -6.03
C ILE A 122 -7.42 -19.98 -5.47
N ILE A 123 -8.30 -20.74 -6.12
CA ILE A 123 -9.62 -21.11 -5.60
C ILE A 123 -9.45 -22.11 -4.45
N ASP A 124 -8.68 -23.18 -4.66
CA ASP A 124 -8.39 -24.22 -3.64
C ASP A 124 -7.75 -23.61 -2.39
N CYS A 125 -6.87 -22.61 -2.58
CA CYS A 125 -6.25 -21.86 -1.50
C CYS A 125 -7.19 -20.85 -0.79
N ASN A 126 -8.47 -20.75 -1.18
CA ASN A 126 -9.43 -19.76 -0.70
C ASN A 126 -8.96 -18.30 -0.84
N LEU A 127 -8.18 -18.01 -1.87
CA LEU A 127 -7.73 -16.66 -2.20
C LEU A 127 -8.75 -15.93 -3.09
N LEU A 128 -9.45 -16.67 -3.94
CA LEU A 128 -10.61 -16.21 -4.70
C LEU A 128 -11.85 -17.05 -4.38
N LYS A 129 -13.01 -16.51 -4.73
CA LYS A 129 -14.29 -17.21 -4.81
C LYS A 129 -15.01 -16.80 -6.09
N GLU A 130 -15.80 -17.72 -6.62
CA GLU A 130 -16.69 -17.47 -7.75
C GLU A 130 -18.13 -17.58 -7.26
N ILE A 131 -18.93 -16.55 -7.53
CA ILE A 131 -20.35 -16.47 -7.14
C ILE A 131 -21.07 -15.83 -8.33
N ASP A 132 -22.07 -16.51 -8.89
CA ASP A 132 -22.85 -16.03 -10.04
C ASP A 132 -21.95 -15.57 -11.21
N GLU A 133 -20.95 -16.39 -11.57
CA GLU A 133 -19.91 -16.10 -12.59
C GLU A 133 -19.00 -14.89 -12.32
N HIS A 134 -19.18 -14.22 -11.18
CA HIS A 134 -18.36 -13.10 -10.74
C HIS A 134 -17.27 -13.56 -9.78
N ILE A 135 -16.10 -12.93 -9.89
CA ILE A 135 -14.92 -13.29 -9.10
C ILE A 135 -14.75 -12.31 -7.95
N TYR A 136 -14.59 -12.86 -6.75
CA TYR A 136 -14.36 -12.14 -5.50
C TYR A 136 -13.03 -12.54 -4.90
N ILE A 137 -12.22 -11.56 -4.51
CA ILE A 137 -10.97 -11.80 -3.78
C ILE A 137 -11.20 -11.82 -2.28
N ASN A 138 -10.40 -12.61 -1.58
CA ASN A 138 -10.43 -12.66 -0.13
C ASN A 138 -10.04 -11.29 0.47
N ASN A 139 -11.00 -10.64 1.13
CA ASN A 139 -10.82 -9.31 1.73
C ASN A 139 -9.78 -9.29 2.86
N ASN A 140 -9.38 -10.46 3.38
CA ASN A 140 -8.26 -10.53 4.33
C ASN A 140 -6.90 -10.29 3.66
N VAL A 141 -6.81 -10.32 2.32
CA VAL A 141 -5.56 -10.15 1.58
C VAL A 141 -5.54 -8.85 0.79
N PHE A 142 -6.63 -8.56 0.06
CA PHE A 142 -6.79 -7.33 -0.71
C PHE A 142 -8.08 -6.62 -0.33
N TYR A 143 -8.01 -5.31 -0.12
CA TYR A 143 -9.17 -4.53 0.25
C TYR A 143 -9.18 -3.15 -0.41
N ARG A 144 -10.38 -2.66 -0.76
CA ARG A 144 -10.59 -1.28 -1.21
C ARG A 144 -11.81 -0.70 -0.50
N GLY A 145 -11.63 0.47 0.11
CA GLY A 145 -12.68 1.16 0.86
C GLY A 145 -12.12 1.85 2.10
N SER A 146 -12.97 2.09 3.08
CA SER A 146 -12.59 2.69 4.36
C SER A 146 -12.32 1.66 5.45
N GLU A 147 -11.49 1.99 6.45
CA GLU A 147 -11.28 1.12 7.62
C GLU A 147 -12.58 0.81 8.37
N LYS A 148 -13.55 1.74 8.37
CA LYS A 148 -14.88 1.53 8.97
C LYS A 148 -15.66 0.43 8.24
N GLU A 149 -15.67 0.47 6.91
CA GLU A 149 -16.32 -0.56 6.09
C GLU A 149 -15.60 -1.90 6.22
N TYR A 150 -14.27 -1.90 6.26
CA TYR A 150 -13.48 -3.12 6.51
C TYR A 150 -13.86 -3.78 7.83
N LYS A 151 -13.96 -2.99 8.91
CA LYS A 151 -14.37 -3.50 10.22
C LYS A 151 -15.77 -4.08 10.19
N LYS A 152 -16.73 -3.43 9.53
CA LYS A 152 -18.09 -3.97 9.36
C LYS A 152 -18.11 -5.29 8.58
N LEU A 153 -17.24 -5.43 7.57
CA LEU A 153 -17.19 -6.58 6.68
C LEU A 153 -16.49 -7.80 7.30
N THR A 154 -15.47 -7.56 8.13
CA THR A 154 -14.55 -8.61 8.62
C THR A 154 -14.55 -8.80 10.13
N ASP A 155 -15.23 -7.92 10.86
CA ASP A 155 -15.16 -7.75 12.32
C ASP A 155 -13.73 -7.51 12.86
N LYS A 156 -12.82 -7.06 12.00
CA LYS A 156 -11.39 -6.86 12.32
C LYS A 156 -10.95 -5.44 12.02
N LYS A 157 -9.95 -4.97 12.76
CA LYS A 157 -9.25 -3.73 12.43
C LYS A 157 -8.34 -3.97 11.22
N LEU A 158 -8.31 -3.03 10.28
CA LEU A 158 -7.34 -3.04 9.20
C LEU A 158 -5.94 -2.74 9.76
N LYS A 159 -5.07 -3.74 9.75
CA LYS A 159 -3.68 -3.66 10.23
C LYS A 159 -2.74 -4.40 9.29
N ASP A 160 -1.44 -4.25 9.50
CA ASP A 160 -0.41 -5.01 8.76
C ASP A 160 -0.61 -4.93 7.24
N PHE A 161 -0.89 -3.72 6.76
CA PHE A 161 -1.22 -3.44 5.37
C PHE A 161 -0.29 -2.38 4.80
N THR A 162 -0.20 -2.32 3.48
CA THR A 162 0.33 -1.16 2.75
C THR A 162 -0.66 -0.69 1.70
N ARG A 163 -0.39 0.45 1.08
CA ARG A 163 -1.08 0.87 -0.14
C ARG A 163 -0.25 0.42 -1.34
N LEU A 164 -0.85 -0.44 -2.15
CA LEU A 164 -0.30 -0.91 -3.41
C LEU A 164 -0.89 -0.08 -4.55
N TYR A 165 -0.06 0.65 -5.29
CA TYR A 165 -0.55 1.58 -6.31
C TYR A 165 -0.89 0.86 -7.61
N ILE A 166 -2.15 1.01 -8.02
CA ILE A 166 -2.78 0.21 -9.07
C ILE A 166 -2.04 0.33 -10.40
N LYS A 167 -1.75 1.57 -10.84
CA LYS A 167 -1.13 1.82 -12.13
C LYS A 167 0.26 1.18 -12.20
N THR A 168 1.11 1.46 -11.21
CA THR A 168 2.47 0.89 -11.14
C THR A 168 2.45 -0.62 -11.11
N THR A 169 1.62 -1.25 -10.26
CA THR A 169 1.55 -2.71 -10.15
C THR A 169 1.10 -3.35 -11.45
N ARG A 170 0.07 -2.78 -12.12
CA ARG A 170 -0.43 -3.29 -13.40
C ARG A 170 0.59 -3.11 -14.52
N ASP A 171 1.23 -1.96 -14.59
CA ASP A 171 2.25 -1.69 -15.61
C ASP A 171 3.47 -2.58 -15.40
N LEU A 172 3.92 -2.79 -14.17
CA LEU A 172 5.02 -3.72 -13.86
C LEU A 172 4.68 -5.14 -14.31
N TYR A 173 3.46 -5.63 -14.05
CA TYR A 173 3.02 -6.95 -14.51
C TYR A 173 3.02 -7.06 -16.04
N LYS A 174 2.43 -6.07 -16.72
CA LYS A 174 2.22 -6.09 -18.18
C LYS A 174 3.51 -5.93 -18.98
N ASN A 175 4.45 -5.13 -18.47
CA ASN A 175 5.69 -4.80 -19.18
C ASN A 175 6.85 -5.74 -18.81
N ILE A 176 6.71 -6.54 -17.75
CA ILE A 176 7.74 -7.50 -17.38
C ILE A 176 7.46 -8.84 -18.06
N GLY A 177 8.43 -9.36 -18.80
CA GLY A 177 8.33 -10.71 -19.37
C GLY A 177 8.21 -11.75 -18.25
N THR A 178 7.53 -12.87 -18.53
CA THR A 178 7.33 -13.98 -17.57
C THR A 178 8.64 -14.48 -16.94
N ARG A 179 9.74 -14.47 -17.70
CA ARG A 179 11.10 -14.82 -17.22
C ARG A 179 11.62 -13.92 -16.09
N SER A 180 11.02 -12.75 -15.89
CA SER A 180 11.42 -11.76 -14.90
C SER A 180 10.42 -11.63 -13.74
N TYR A 181 9.37 -12.46 -13.68
CA TYR A 181 8.45 -12.51 -12.53
C TYR A 181 9.15 -12.86 -11.23
N ASN A 182 10.20 -13.69 -11.27
CA ASN A 182 11.04 -13.98 -10.11
C ASN A 182 11.67 -12.69 -9.54
N LYS A 183 12.10 -11.77 -10.41
CA LYS A 183 12.67 -10.49 -9.96
C LYS A 183 11.60 -9.63 -9.32
N LEU A 184 10.44 -9.50 -9.95
CA LEU A 184 9.34 -8.73 -9.38
C LEU A 184 8.81 -9.32 -8.07
N ALA A 185 8.86 -10.64 -7.91
CA ALA A 185 8.44 -11.32 -6.68
C ALA A 185 9.32 -10.91 -5.49
N ILE A 186 10.61 -10.67 -5.70
CA ILE A 186 11.50 -10.10 -4.67
C ILE A 186 10.88 -8.83 -4.10
N ALA A 187 10.44 -7.93 -4.98
CA ALA A 187 9.98 -6.62 -4.59
C ALA A 187 8.72 -6.68 -3.70
N TYR A 188 7.82 -7.62 -3.98
CA TYR A 188 6.60 -7.81 -3.20
C TYR A 188 6.82 -8.65 -1.94
N LYS A 189 7.69 -9.66 -1.96
CA LYS A 189 8.00 -10.46 -0.76
C LYS A 189 8.60 -9.62 0.37
N LEU A 190 9.27 -8.52 0.05
CA LEU A 190 9.84 -7.60 1.05
C LEU A 190 8.84 -6.63 1.68
N LEU A 191 7.58 -6.61 1.21
CA LEU A 191 6.51 -5.76 1.75
C LEU A 191 6.39 -5.76 3.28
N PRO A 192 6.42 -6.92 3.98
CA PRO A 192 6.30 -6.97 5.43
C PRO A 192 7.45 -6.31 6.18
N HIS A 193 8.56 -5.99 5.50
CA HIS A 193 9.78 -5.45 6.10
C HIS A 193 9.98 -3.96 5.79
N VAL A 194 8.95 -3.26 5.33
CA VAL A 194 9.06 -1.86 4.94
C VAL A 194 8.51 -0.98 6.08
N ASN A 195 9.36 -0.09 6.59
CA ASN A 195 8.96 0.90 7.58
C ASN A 195 7.83 1.75 7.03
N TRP A 196 6.72 1.87 7.77
CA TRP A 196 5.54 2.54 7.25
C TRP A 196 5.71 4.04 7.01
N LYS A 197 6.60 4.69 7.75
CA LYS A 197 6.80 6.14 7.74
C LYS A 197 7.86 6.53 6.72
N TYR A 198 9.03 5.89 6.79
CA TYR A 198 10.22 6.25 6.01
C TYR A 198 10.39 5.45 4.71
N ASN A 199 9.58 4.40 4.51
CA ASN A 199 9.64 3.51 3.35
C ASN A 199 11.01 2.84 3.15
N ILE A 200 11.68 2.51 4.26
CA ILE A 200 12.99 1.85 4.32
C ILE A 200 12.81 0.39 4.70
N LEU A 201 13.62 -0.51 4.13
CA LEU A 201 13.67 -1.91 4.55
C LEU A 201 14.31 -2.03 5.94
N CYS A 202 13.58 -2.61 6.91
CA CYS A 202 14.00 -2.71 8.31
C CYS A 202 13.35 -3.90 9.04
N ASN A 203 13.91 -4.29 10.19
CA ASN A 203 13.32 -5.31 11.06
C ASN A 203 12.14 -4.77 11.89
N ASN A 204 12.22 -3.51 12.32
CA ASN A 204 11.26 -2.88 13.22
C ASN A 204 10.35 -1.89 12.47
N ILE A 205 9.49 -2.42 11.59
CA ILE A 205 8.67 -1.64 10.63
C ILE A 205 7.77 -0.55 11.24
N ASN A 206 7.50 -0.60 12.53
CA ASN A 206 6.65 0.35 13.25
C ASN A 206 7.41 1.46 13.96
N GLU A 207 8.75 1.41 13.99
CA GLU A 207 9.59 2.42 14.64
C GLU A 207 9.46 3.78 13.92
N ILE A 208 9.30 4.83 14.71
CA ILE A 208 9.09 6.21 14.25
C ILE A 208 10.26 7.14 14.60
N ASN A 209 11.13 6.72 15.52
CA ASN A 209 12.36 7.40 15.85
C ASN A 209 13.45 6.96 14.87
N LYS A 210 13.91 7.89 14.04
CA LYS A 210 14.92 7.65 13.00
C LYS A 210 16.17 6.95 13.54
N ASN A 211 16.60 7.29 14.76
CA ASN A 211 17.82 6.78 15.38
C ASN A 211 17.68 5.36 15.93
N ARG A 212 16.47 4.80 15.93
CA ARG A 212 16.17 3.44 16.40
C ARG A 212 15.73 2.50 15.29
N ILE A 213 15.63 2.99 14.06
CA ILE A 213 15.34 2.12 12.92
C ILE A 213 16.48 1.12 12.79
N GLU A 214 16.15 -0.13 12.53
CA GLU A 214 17.10 -1.22 12.30
C GLU A 214 17.05 -1.63 10.83
N PRO A 215 17.84 -0.98 9.94
CA PRO A 215 17.79 -1.25 8.51
C PRO A 215 18.19 -2.69 8.19
N LEU A 216 17.55 -3.26 7.18
CA LEU A 216 17.99 -4.54 6.62
C LEU A 216 19.24 -4.35 5.78
N THR A 217 20.27 -5.14 6.05
CA THR A 217 21.40 -5.30 5.13
C THR A 217 20.98 -6.12 3.91
N ILE A 218 21.78 -6.08 2.84
CA ILE A 218 21.56 -6.94 1.68
C ILE A 218 21.63 -8.43 2.05
N GLU A 219 22.45 -8.80 3.04
CA GLU A 219 22.50 -10.18 3.52
C GLU A 219 21.19 -10.58 4.21
N ASN A 220 20.61 -9.70 5.04
CA ASN A 220 19.30 -9.97 5.63
C ASN A 220 18.22 -10.16 4.56
N VAL A 221 18.22 -9.31 3.53
CA VAL A 221 17.30 -9.41 2.40
C VAL A 221 17.45 -10.75 1.67
N ILE A 222 18.68 -11.21 1.40
CA ILE A 222 18.96 -12.50 0.76
C ILE A 222 18.40 -13.66 1.62
N ASN A 223 18.62 -13.61 2.93
CA ASN A 223 18.13 -14.63 3.86
C ASN A 223 16.61 -14.68 3.90
N ILE A 224 15.93 -13.52 4.00
CA ILE A 224 14.46 -13.41 3.97
C ILE A 224 13.89 -14.03 2.69
N LEU A 225 14.55 -13.83 1.56
CA LEU A 225 14.07 -14.31 0.26
C LEU A 225 14.49 -15.76 -0.05
N GLY A 226 15.29 -16.39 0.82
CA GLY A 226 15.81 -17.74 0.61
C GLY A 226 16.78 -17.87 -0.56
N TYR A 227 17.48 -16.79 -0.92
CA TYR A 227 18.48 -16.83 -1.98
C TYR A 227 19.80 -17.45 -1.49
N ASN A 228 20.50 -18.18 -2.37
CA ASN A 228 21.81 -18.70 -2.06
C ASN A 228 22.82 -17.53 -1.89
N LYS A 229 23.45 -17.44 -0.72
CA LYS A 229 24.45 -16.41 -0.38
C LYS A 229 25.62 -16.36 -1.37
N ASN A 230 25.99 -17.49 -1.97
CA ASN A 230 27.07 -17.58 -2.97
C ASN A 230 26.74 -16.82 -4.27
N GLN A 231 25.49 -16.36 -4.44
CA GLN A 231 25.03 -15.61 -5.60
C GLN A 231 24.71 -14.15 -5.28
N ILE A 232 25.30 -13.56 -4.23
CA ILE A 232 25.05 -12.17 -3.81
C ILE A 232 25.20 -11.14 -4.95
N SER A 233 26.21 -11.28 -5.82
CA SER A 233 26.42 -10.37 -6.95
C SER A 233 25.27 -10.44 -7.96
N ARG A 234 24.83 -11.65 -8.30
CA ARG A 234 23.67 -11.89 -9.17
C ARG A 234 22.39 -11.37 -8.52
N PHE A 235 22.21 -11.60 -7.22
CA PHE A 235 21.08 -11.09 -6.46
C PHE A 235 21.03 -9.56 -6.52
N LYS A 236 22.13 -8.86 -6.21
CA LYS A 236 22.22 -7.41 -6.29
C LYS A 236 21.84 -6.91 -7.69
N LYS A 237 22.36 -7.56 -8.74
CA LYS A 237 21.99 -7.23 -10.12
C LYS A 237 20.49 -7.37 -10.36
N ASP A 238 19.88 -8.47 -9.93
CA ASP A 238 18.45 -8.69 -10.11
C ASP A 238 17.62 -7.69 -9.29
N PHE A 239 17.97 -7.48 -8.03
CA PHE A 239 17.31 -6.56 -7.09
C PHE A 239 17.30 -5.10 -7.59
N TYR A 240 18.46 -4.56 -7.97
CA TYR A 240 18.59 -3.17 -8.44
C TYR A 240 18.23 -2.99 -9.92
N SER A 241 18.04 -4.08 -10.67
CA SER A 241 17.57 -4.01 -12.08
C SER A 241 16.07 -3.74 -12.21
N ILE A 242 15.30 -3.92 -11.14
CA ILE A 242 13.85 -3.72 -11.20
C ILE A 242 13.56 -2.24 -11.31
N LYS A 243 12.98 -1.84 -12.44
CA LYS A 243 12.69 -0.44 -12.77
C LYS A 243 11.23 -0.28 -13.19
N TYR A 244 10.68 0.88 -12.87
CA TYR A 244 9.43 1.37 -13.42
C TYR A 244 9.67 2.73 -14.06
N LYS A 245 9.35 2.87 -15.36
CA LYS A 245 9.62 4.10 -16.14
C LYS A 245 11.06 4.61 -16.01
N GLY A 246 12.03 3.70 -16.08
CA GLY A 246 13.45 4.02 -15.95
C GLY A 246 13.95 4.26 -14.52
N LYS A 247 13.06 4.46 -13.53
CA LYS A 247 13.42 4.66 -12.13
C LYS A 247 13.50 3.33 -11.38
N GLN A 248 14.53 3.14 -10.57
CA GLN A 248 14.69 1.92 -9.76
C GLN A 248 13.59 1.82 -8.69
N LEU A 249 13.20 0.59 -8.36
CA LEU A 249 12.28 0.34 -7.24
C LEU A 249 12.97 0.36 -5.87
N PHE A 250 14.28 0.12 -5.85
CA PHE A 250 15.11 0.13 -4.66
C PHE A 250 16.34 1.00 -4.90
N LYS A 251 16.65 1.87 -3.94
CA LYS A 251 17.90 2.63 -3.87
C LYS A 251 18.57 2.33 -2.54
N THR A 252 19.90 2.31 -2.53
CA THR A 252 20.67 2.22 -1.29
C THR A 252 21.30 3.57 -1.03
N ILE A 253 21.03 4.12 0.15
CA ILE A 253 21.63 5.35 0.63
C ILE A 253 22.80 4.97 1.50
N GLN A 254 23.98 5.43 1.13
CA GLN A 254 25.23 5.18 1.81
C GLN A 254 25.61 6.44 2.61
N ASN A 255 25.84 6.28 3.91
CA ASN A 255 26.32 7.37 4.75
C ASN A 255 27.86 7.38 4.87
N ASP A 256 28.50 6.22 4.75
CA ASP A 256 29.93 6.03 5.03
C ASP A 256 30.56 5.14 3.95
N SER A 257 31.87 5.25 3.70
CA SER A 257 32.60 4.53 2.63
C SER A 257 32.37 3.01 2.62
N ASP A 258 32.19 2.43 3.80
CA ASP A 258 32.18 0.97 3.98
C ASP A 258 30.77 0.37 3.96
N TYR A 259 29.75 1.18 3.64
CA TYR A 259 28.33 0.77 3.58
C TYR A 259 27.72 0.26 4.89
N ASN A 260 28.46 0.23 6.00
CA ASN A 260 27.99 -0.26 7.29
C ASN A 260 26.74 0.47 7.81
N ASN A 261 26.65 1.78 7.54
CA ASN A 261 25.51 2.62 7.89
C ASN A 261 24.58 2.89 6.69
N SER A 262 24.59 2.01 5.68
CA SER A 262 23.71 2.12 4.53
C SER A 262 22.33 1.52 4.79
N PHE A 263 21.33 2.04 4.09
CA PHE A 263 19.97 1.50 4.15
C PHE A 263 19.31 1.50 2.78
N THR A 264 18.46 0.51 2.54
CA THR A 264 17.69 0.43 1.30
C THR A 264 16.34 1.10 1.46
N ILE A 265 16.09 2.12 0.63
CA ILE A 265 14.82 2.81 0.54
C ILE A 265 14.03 2.32 -0.67
N VAL A 266 12.71 2.25 -0.51
CA VAL A 266 11.79 1.72 -1.51
C VAL A 266 11.06 2.85 -2.24
N ASN A 267 10.92 2.71 -3.54
CA ASN A 267 10.20 3.65 -4.37
C ASN A 267 8.71 3.67 -3.97
N PRO A 268 8.14 4.83 -3.59
CA PRO A 268 6.75 4.89 -3.12
C PRO A 268 5.73 4.57 -4.22
N LEU A 269 6.11 4.56 -5.50
CA LEU A 269 5.25 4.09 -6.60
C LEU A 269 4.92 2.61 -6.50
N LEU A 270 5.79 1.81 -5.88
CA LEU A 270 5.51 0.40 -5.67
C LEU A 270 4.52 0.23 -4.51
N TYR A 271 4.86 0.76 -3.34
CA TYR A 271 3.97 0.81 -2.18
C TYR A 271 4.41 1.88 -1.18
N TYR A 272 3.43 2.46 -0.47
CA TYR A 272 3.67 3.45 0.59
C TYR A 272 2.48 3.58 1.56
N ARG A 273 2.71 3.30 2.85
CA ARG A 273 1.68 3.37 3.89
C ARG A 273 1.57 4.75 4.57
N GLY A 274 2.65 5.53 4.56
CA GLY A 274 2.74 6.80 5.28
C GLY A 274 1.68 7.82 4.89
N ASN A 275 1.52 8.85 5.71
CA ASN A 275 0.48 9.87 5.56
C ASN A 275 1.00 11.29 5.85
N ASP A 276 2.32 11.44 5.90
CA ASP A 276 2.99 12.71 6.10
C ASP A 276 3.43 13.27 4.75
N ILE A 277 3.14 14.55 4.51
CA ILE A 277 3.44 15.20 3.23
C ILE A 277 4.94 15.40 3.01
N LYS A 278 5.69 15.74 4.06
CA LYS A 278 7.12 16.02 3.95
C LYS A 278 7.90 14.74 3.67
N GLU A 279 7.53 13.65 4.34
CA GLU A 279 8.13 12.34 4.08
C GLU A 279 7.84 11.87 2.64
N LEU A 280 6.62 12.09 2.14
CA LEU A 280 6.29 11.79 0.75
C LEU A 280 7.07 12.68 -0.25
N GLU A 281 7.23 13.98 0.04
CA GLU A 281 8.00 14.90 -0.81
C GLU A 281 9.47 14.51 -0.88
N TYR A 282 10.07 14.09 0.24
CA TYR A 282 11.42 13.56 0.25
C TYR A 282 11.54 12.31 -0.64
N LEU A 283 10.59 11.38 -0.56
CA LEU A 283 10.58 10.19 -1.42
C LEU A 283 10.40 10.54 -2.91
N ILE A 284 9.53 11.51 -3.23
CA ILE A 284 9.34 12.01 -4.60
C ILE A 284 10.64 12.59 -5.14
N MET A 285 11.32 13.43 -4.37
CA MET A 285 12.60 14.03 -4.75
C MET A 285 13.67 12.95 -4.95
N LEU A 286 13.83 12.05 -3.98
CA LEU A 286 14.88 11.03 -4.01
C LEU A 286 14.73 10.06 -5.18
N PHE A 287 13.51 9.72 -5.58
CA PHE A 287 13.23 8.86 -6.73
C PHE A 287 12.98 9.63 -8.04
N GLU A 288 13.04 10.96 -8.00
CA GLU A 288 12.78 11.85 -9.14
C GLU A 288 11.43 11.52 -9.80
N LEU A 289 10.37 11.44 -8.99
CA LEU A 289 9.06 11.04 -9.48
C LEU A 289 8.37 12.17 -10.22
N GLU A 290 7.76 11.82 -11.35
CA GLU A 290 6.93 12.72 -12.15
C GLU A 290 5.44 12.52 -11.82
N PRO A 291 4.62 13.58 -11.92
CA PRO A 291 3.17 13.45 -11.82
C PRO A 291 2.61 12.40 -12.79
N VAL A 292 1.72 11.54 -12.29
CA VAL A 292 1.05 10.47 -13.03
C VAL A 292 0.15 11.00 -14.14
N ASN A 293 -0.31 12.26 -13.98
CA ASN A 293 -1.25 12.96 -14.85
C ASN A 293 -0.59 13.89 -15.86
N ASN A 294 0.74 13.84 -16.06
CA ASN A 294 1.36 14.47 -17.23
C ASN A 294 1.14 13.57 -18.46
N LYS A 295 -0.07 13.63 -19.00
CA LYS A 295 -0.43 13.29 -20.38
C LYS A 295 -1.53 14.23 -20.83
#